data_AF-A0A543I3U8-F1
#
_entry.id   AF-A0A543I3U8-F1
#
_cell.length_a   1.000
_cell.length_b   1.000
_cell.length_c   1.000
_cell.angle_alpha   90.00
_cell.angle_beta   90.00
_cell.angle_gamma   90.00
#
_symmetry.space_group_name_H-M   'P 1'
#
loop_
_entity.id
_entity.type
_entity.pdbx_description
1 polymer ?
#
loop_
_entity_poly.entity_id
_entity_poly.type
_entity_poly.pdbx_seq_one_letter_code
_entity_poly.pdbx_strand_id
1 'polypeptide(L)'
;MVGGPAPGRRTRTQAINWALVVILSSELQGFFRDLHDESAEFLALRLARGNQSHFTLMRNNFTANRELDRVNPKPETIKADFARLGVDLWSDIEARVQSGARWRQQLDRLNQARNAVAHNDPVRVSRLVAAGYPLNLATVNAWRAACIGVARNADKVVGDHMMKATGVRPW
;
A
#
# COMPACT_ATOMS: atom_id res chain seq x y z
N MET A 1 -21.53 -2.90 19.57
CA MET A 1 -21.22 -1.46 19.37
C MET A 1 -20.56 -0.92 20.63
N VAL A 2 -19.35 -0.36 20.55
CA VAL A 2 -18.64 0.18 21.72
C VAL A 2 -18.38 1.67 21.48
N GLY A 3 -19.25 2.53 22.01
CA GLY A 3 -19.10 3.98 22.00
C GLY A 3 -19.86 4.55 23.19
N GLY A 4 -19.14 5.07 24.19
CA GLY A 4 -19.74 5.65 25.38
C GLY A 4 -18.74 6.47 26.19
N PRO A 5 -19.18 7.49 26.95
CA PRO A 5 -18.32 8.56 27.48
C PRO A 5 -17.49 8.19 28.73
N ALA A 6 -17.60 6.99 29.27
CA ALA A 6 -16.90 6.61 30.50
C ALA A 6 -15.35 6.60 30.33
N PRO A 7 -14.56 7.11 31.31
CA PRO A 7 -13.11 7.27 31.21
C PRO A 7 -12.36 6.01 30.76
N GLY A 8 -12.66 4.83 31.32
CA GLY A 8 -12.00 3.58 30.94
C GLY A 8 -12.38 3.04 29.55
N ARG A 9 -13.57 3.36 29.03
CA ARG A 9 -14.02 2.93 27.69
C ARG A 9 -13.39 3.76 26.57
N ARG A 10 -13.07 5.04 26.83
CA ARG A 10 -12.40 5.92 25.85
C ARG A 10 -11.00 5.41 25.50
N THR A 11 -10.20 5.07 26.51
CA THR A 11 -8.85 4.51 26.32
C THR A 11 -8.88 3.18 25.57
N ARG A 12 -9.82 2.29 25.90
CA ARG A 12 -10.00 1.01 25.18
C ARG A 12 -10.40 1.22 23.71
N THR A 13 -11.29 2.17 23.45
CA THR A 13 -11.71 2.49 22.06
C THR A 13 -10.56 3.10 21.25
N GLN A 14 -9.75 3.95 21.88
CA GLN A 14 -8.54 4.50 21.27
C GLN A 14 -7.53 3.42 20.92
N ALA A 15 -7.25 2.49 21.85
CA ALA A 15 -6.36 1.36 21.60
C ALA A 15 -6.84 0.48 20.43
N ILE A 16 -8.16 0.24 20.33
CA ILE A 16 -8.74 -0.50 19.19
C ILE A 16 -8.54 0.26 17.87
N ASN A 17 -8.83 1.57 17.84
CA ASN A 17 -8.64 2.36 16.63
C ASN A 17 -7.16 2.38 16.21
N TRP A 18 -6.24 2.48 17.16
CA TRP A 18 -4.80 2.43 16.90
C TRP A 18 -4.37 1.08 16.35
N ALA A 19 -4.88 -0.03 16.89
CA ALA A 19 -4.63 -1.36 16.36
C ALA A 19 -5.12 -1.49 14.91
N LEU A 20 -6.30 -0.95 14.58
CA LEU A 20 -6.83 -0.95 13.21
C LEU A 20 -5.92 -0.18 12.23
N VAL A 21 -5.31 0.92 12.65
CA VAL A 21 -4.34 1.67 11.83
C VAL A 21 -3.13 0.81 11.48
N VAL A 22 -2.58 0.10 12.48
CA VAL A 22 -1.43 -0.79 12.28
C VAL A 22 -1.79 -1.95 11.36
N ILE A 23 -2.90 -2.63 11.62
CA ILE A 23 -3.40 -3.75 10.81
C ILE A 23 -3.61 -3.31 9.36
N LEU A 24 -4.33 -2.22 9.13
CA LEU A 24 -4.63 -1.75 7.78
C LEU A 24 -3.36 -1.43 6.97
N SER A 25 -2.36 -0.82 7.62
CA SER A 25 -1.07 -0.55 6.98
C SER A 25 -0.31 -1.84 6.66
N SER A 26 -0.35 -2.85 7.52
CA SER A 26 0.31 -4.14 7.29
C SER A 26 -0.37 -4.94 6.18
N GLU A 27 -1.70 -4.98 6.14
CA GLU A 27 -2.46 -5.64 5.06
C GLU A 27 -2.17 -5.01 3.70
N LEU A 28 -2.12 -3.67 3.64
CA LEU A 28 -1.75 -2.96 2.42
C LEU A 28 -0.32 -3.31 1.96
N GLN A 29 0.61 -3.47 2.91
CA GLN A 29 1.99 -3.86 2.62
C GLN A 29 2.06 -5.27 2.05
N GLY A 30 1.33 -6.23 2.65
CA GLY A 30 1.21 -7.60 2.15
C GLY A 30 0.69 -7.61 0.71
N PHE A 31 -0.44 -6.94 0.46
CA PHE A 31 -1.01 -6.83 -0.88
C PHE A 31 0.00 -6.33 -1.93
N PHE A 32 0.73 -5.25 -1.64
CA PHE A 32 1.69 -4.72 -2.62
C PHE A 32 2.92 -5.60 -2.80
N ARG A 33 3.32 -6.35 -1.77
CA ARG A 33 4.40 -7.34 -1.91
C ARG A 33 3.96 -8.49 -2.80
N ASP A 34 2.77 -9.04 -2.57
CA ASP A 34 2.23 -10.14 -3.35
C ASP A 34 2.05 -9.72 -4.82
N LEU A 35 1.43 -8.56 -5.07
CA LEU A 35 1.27 -8.02 -6.42
C LEU A 35 2.62 -7.80 -7.12
N HIS A 36 3.63 -7.32 -6.38
CA HIS A 36 4.98 -7.12 -6.93
C HIS A 36 5.67 -8.44 -7.26
N ASP A 37 5.57 -9.44 -6.36
CA ASP A 37 6.14 -10.77 -6.57
C ASP A 37 5.49 -11.48 -7.78
N GLU A 38 4.17 -11.48 -7.86
CA GLU A 38 3.42 -12.05 -9.00
C GLU A 38 3.79 -11.38 -10.32
N SER A 39 3.93 -10.06 -10.30
CA SER A 39 4.34 -9.27 -11.48
C SER A 39 5.77 -9.56 -11.92
N ALA A 40 6.70 -9.61 -10.96
CA ALA A 40 8.10 -9.90 -11.21
C ALA A 40 8.28 -11.33 -11.77
N GLU A 41 7.57 -12.30 -11.19
CA GLU A 41 7.57 -13.68 -11.64
C GLU A 41 6.97 -13.81 -13.05
N PHE A 42 5.82 -13.19 -13.31
CA PHE A 42 5.22 -13.18 -14.63
C PHE A 42 6.17 -12.59 -15.66
N LEU A 43 6.72 -11.40 -15.41
CA LEU A 43 7.63 -10.75 -16.35
C LEU A 43 8.89 -11.58 -16.60
N ALA A 44 9.50 -12.11 -15.54
CA ALA A 44 10.67 -12.99 -15.65
C ALA A 44 10.37 -14.24 -16.48
N LEU A 45 9.20 -14.88 -16.28
CA LEU A 45 8.79 -16.05 -17.04
C LEU A 45 8.68 -15.75 -18.54
N ARG A 46 8.07 -14.62 -18.89
CA ARG A 46 7.89 -14.22 -20.30
C ARG A 46 9.21 -13.85 -20.97
N LEU A 47 10.10 -13.16 -20.27
CA LEU A 47 11.40 -12.73 -20.79
C LEU A 47 12.41 -13.87 -20.89
N ALA A 48 12.37 -14.84 -19.96
CA ALA A 48 13.30 -15.96 -19.93
C ALA A 48 13.09 -16.99 -21.06
N ARG A 49 11.90 -17.01 -21.68
CA ARG A 49 11.54 -17.91 -22.81
C ARG A 49 11.91 -19.37 -22.56
N GLY A 50 11.64 -19.87 -21.35
CA GLY A 50 11.89 -21.26 -20.95
C GLY A 50 13.30 -21.54 -20.39
N ASN A 51 14.20 -20.55 -20.36
CA ASN A 51 15.52 -20.71 -19.73
C ASN A 51 15.46 -20.45 -18.21
N GLN A 52 15.64 -21.50 -17.40
CA GLN A 52 15.53 -21.42 -15.94
C GLN A 52 16.55 -20.47 -15.29
N SER A 53 17.78 -20.42 -15.82
CA SER A 53 18.82 -19.53 -15.30
C SER A 53 18.49 -18.06 -15.56
N HIS A 54 17.98 -17.74 -16.75
CA HIS A 54 17.50 -16.39 -17.06
C HIS A 54 16.28 -16.01 -16.20
N PHE A 55 15.33 -16.92 -16.02
CA PHE A 55 14.18 -16.70 -15.14
C PHE A 55 14.63 -16.32 -13.73
N THR A 56 15.53 -17.13 -13.15
CA THR A 56 16.02 -16.94 -11.79
C THR A 56 16.77 -15.61 -11.65
N LEU A 57 17.64 -15.29 -12.62
CA LEU A 57 18.37 -14.03 -12.64
C LEU A 57 17.44 -12.82 -12.75
N MET A 58 16.45 -12.86 -13.63
CA MET A 58 15.48 -11.76 -13.83
C MET A 58 14.60 -11.57 -12.59
N ARG A 59 14.01 -12.65 -12.06
CA ARG A 59 13.20 -12.62 -10.84
C ARG A 59 13.98 -11.99 -9.68
N ASN A 60 15.23 -12.44 -9.45
CA ASN A 60 16.08 -11.91 -8.39
C ASN A 60 16.38 -10.41 -8.59
N ASN A 61 16.62 -9.96 -9.82
CA ASN A 61 16.87 -8.55 -10.10
C ASN A 61 15.63 -7.68 -9.89
N PHE A 62 14.46 -8.17 -10.29
CA PHE A 62 13.19 -7.45 -10.12
C PHE A 62 12.81 -7.27 -8.65
N THR A 63 13.06 -8.28 -7.81
CA THR A 63 12.74 -8.25 -6.37
C THR A 63 13.89 -7.76 -5.49
N ALA A 64 15.08 -7.56 -6.05
CA ALA A 64 16.24 -7.12 -5.29
C ALA A 64 15.99 -5.81 -4.53
N ASN A 65 16.41 -5.76 -3.26
CA ASN A 65 16.33 -4.57 -2.41
C ASN A 65 14.93 -3.94 -2.27
N ARG A 66 13.86 -4.71 -2.52
CA ARG A 66 12.47 -4.24 -2.39
C ARG A 66 12.27 -3.50 -1.07
N GLU A 67 11.84 -2.25 -1.15
CA GLU A 67 11.69 -1.39 0.02
C GLU A 67 10.54 -1.85 0.91
N LEU A 68 9.47 -2.38 0.33
CA LEU A 68 8.34 -2.96 1.06
C LEU A 68 8.72 -4.13 2.00
N ASP A 69 9.94 -4.69 1.92
CA ASP A 69 10.42 -5.66 2.90
C ASP A 69 10.94 -5.02 4.19
N ARG A 70 11.24 -3.72 4.16
CA ARG A 70 11.95 -2.98 5.22
C ARG A 70 11.17 -1.79 5.76
N VAL A 71 10.37 -1.13 4.92
CA VAL A 71 9.64 0.09 5.28
C VAL A 71 8.16 -0.02 4.96
N ASN A 72 7.35 0.82 5.59
CA ASN A 72 5.90 0.83 5.41
C ASN A 72 5.49 1.13 3.95
N PRO A 73 4.28 0.74 3.52
CA PRO A 73 3.77 0.95 2.17
C PRO A 73 3.34 2.40 1.93
N LYS A 74 4.30 3.33 1.99
CA LYS A 74 4.11 4.73 1.60
C LYS A 74 4.07 4.87 0.08
N PRO A 75 3.45 5.93 -0.46
CA PRO A 75 3.43 6.17 -1.90
C PRO A 75 4.80 6.07 -2.56
N GLU A 76 5.83 6.70 -1.99
CA GLU A 76 7.18 6.68 -2.57
C GLU A 76 7.83 5.29 -2.55
N THR A 77 7.61 4.52 -1.48
CA THR A 77 8.09 3.14 -1.36
C THR A 77 7.45 2.24 -2.42
N ILE A 78 6.13 2.31 -2.56
CA ILE A 78 5.40 1.55 -3.57
C ILE A 78 5.86 1.97 -4.98
N LYS A 79 6.03 3.27 -5.22
CA LYS A 79 6.52 3.79 -6.49
C LYS A 79 7.90 3.22 -6.83
N ALA A 80 8.84 3.27 -5.89
CA ALA A 80 10.20 2.81 -6.10
C ALA A 80 10.27 1.31 -6.47
N ASP A 81 9.47 0.48 -5.78
CA ASP A 81 9.44 -0.95 -6.03
C ASP A 81 8.81 -1.29 -7.39
N PHE A 82 7.69 -0.66 -7.75
CA PHE A 82 7.04 -0.89 -9.05
C PHE A 82 7.77 -0.26 -10.24
N ALA A 83 8.56 0.79 -10.02
CA ALA A 83 9.41 1.37 -11.06
C ALA A 83 10.45 0.37 -11.60
N ARG A 84 10.90 -0.59 -10.78
CA ARG A 84 11.79 -1.69 -11.24
C ARG A 84 11.14 -2.59 -12.29
N LEU A 85 9.81 -2.65 -12.30
CA LEU A 85 9.02 -3.39 -13.27
C LEU A 85 8.57 -2.51 -14.45
N GLY A 86 9.01 -1.25 -14.50
CA GLY A 86 8.62 -0.29 -15.54
C GLY A 86 7.25 0.37 -15.31
N VAL A 87 6.63 0.20 -14.15
CA VAL A 87 5.27 0.71 -13.86
C VAL A 87 5.35 2.05 -13.12
N ASP A 88 4.78 3.13 -13.70
CA ASP A 88 4.58 4.40 -12.99
C ASP A 88 3.21 4.42 -12.29
N LEU A 89 3.12 3.60 -11.25
CA LEU A 89 1.86 3.16 -10.65
C LEU A 89 0.91 4.32 -10.27
N TRP A 90 1.43 5.35 -9.60
CA TRP A 90 0.57 6.43 -9.10
C TRP A 90 0.06 7.32 -10.21
N SER A 91 0.91 7.66 -11.20
CA SER A 91 0.51 8.43 -12.37
C SER A 91 -0.59 7.69 -13.13
N ASP A 92 -0.44 6.38 -13.33
CA ASP A 92 -1.42 5.56 -14.03
C ASP A 92 -2.74 5.41 -13.25
N ILE A 93 -2.69 5.26 -11.92
CA ILE A 93 -3.90 5.25 -11.07
C ILE A 93 -4.61 6.61 -11.14
N GLU A 94 -3.87 7.71 -11.03
CA GLU A 94 -4.44 9.08 -11.06
C GLU A 94 -5.04 9.42 -12.42
N ALA A 95 -4.45 8.94 -13.51
CA ALA A 95 -5.02 9.04 -14.85
C ALA A 95 -6.29 8.19 -15.02
N ARG A 96 -6.37 7.04 -14.33
CA ARG A 96 -7.49 6.11 -14.43
C ARG A 96 -8.72 6.55 -13.63
N VAL A 97 -8.53 7.13 -12.44
CA VAL A 97 -9.64 7.45 -11.54
C VAL A 97 -9.41 8.76 -10.79
N GLN A 98 -10.42 9.63 -10.82
CA GLN A 98 -10.38 10.96 -10.20
C GLN A 98 -10.04 10.93 -8.70
N SER A 99 -10.42 9.85 -8.00
CA SER A 99 -10.11 9.68 -6.57
C SER A 99 -8.66 9.27 -6.29
N GLY A 100 -7.87 8.94 -7.31
CA GLY A 100 -6.51 8.40 -7.17
C GLY A 100 -5.59 9.30 -6.33
N ALA A 101 -5.56 10.60 -6.64
CA ALA A 101 -4.71 11.56 -5.93
C ALA A 101 -5.10 11.69 -4.45
N ARG A 102 -6.41 11.70 -4.19
CA ARG A 102 -6.95 11.69 -2.82
C ARG A 102 -6.56 10.41 -2.10
N TRP A 103 -6.68 9.24 -2.71
CA TRP A 103 -6.29 7.99 -2.06
C TRP A 103 -4.81 7.93 -1.76
N ARG A 104 -3.94 8.37 -2.68
CA ARG A 104 -2.50 8.47 -2.44
C ARG A 104 -2.20 9.31 -1.19
N GLN A 105 -2.86 10.45 -1.05
CA GLN A 105 -2.75 11.29 0.15
C GLN A 105 -3.25 10.57 1.41
N GLN A 106 -4.39 9.86 1.34
CA GLN A 106 -4.92 9.10 2.48
C GLN A 106 -3.97 7.98 2.93
N LEU A 107 -3.31 7.29 1.99
CA LEU A 107 -2.30 6.27 2.28
C LEU A 107 -1.08 6.87 2.98
N ASP A 108 -0.59 8.04 2.53
CA ASP A 108 0.50 8.74 3.22
C ASP A 108 0.11 9.06 4.67
N ARG A 109 -1.10 9.57 4.91
CA ARG A 109 -1.61 9.85 6.26
C ARG A 109 -1.78 8.60 7.12
N LEU A 110 -2.28 7.51 6.56
CA LEU A 110 -2.34 6.20 7.23
C LEU A 110 -0.94 5.77 7.71
N ASN A 111 0.06 5.85 6.84
CA ASN A 111 1.43 5.45 7.16
C ASN A 111 2.10 6.37 8.19
N GLN A 112 1.79 7.67 8.17
CA GLN A 112 2.19 8.61 9.22
C GLN A 112 1.55 8.23 10.57
N ALA A 113 0.26 7.89 10.57
CA ALA A 113 -0.45 7.47 11.77
C ALA A 113 0.08 6.15 12.31
N ARG A 114 0.35 5.16 11.46
CA ARG A 114 0.98 3.89 11.86
C ARG A 114 2.31 4.14 12.55
N ASN A 115 3.16 5.00 11.99
CA ASN A 115 4.44 5.34 12.61
C ASN A 115 4.28 6.04 13.96
N ALA A 116 3.34 6.98 14.06
CA ALA A 116 3.07 7.66 15.32
C ALA A 116 2.60 6.68 16.41
N VAL A 117 1.70 5.77 16.07
CA VAL A 117 1.19 4.73 16.98
C VAL A 117 2.29 3.74 17.36
N ALA A 118 3.04 3.22 16.39
CA ALA A 118 4.07 2.21 16.62
C ALA A 118 5.23 2.72 17.49
N HIS A 119 5.56 4.01 17.39
CA HIS A 119 6.58 4.64 18.22
C HIS A 119 6.02 5.31 19.49
N ASN A 120 4.72 5.16 19.76
CA ASN A 120 4.03 5.83 20.87
C ASN A 120 4.34 7.34 20.94
N ASP A 121 4.25 8.02 19.79
CA ASP A 121 4.62 9.44 19.62
C ASP A 121 3.38 10.35 19.69
N PRO A 122 3.06 10.92 20.87
CA PRO A 122 1.87 11.75 21.05
C PRO A 122 1.94 13.07 20.27
N VAL A 123 3.14 13.57 19.96
CA VAL A 123 3.33 14.81 19.19
C VAL A 123 2.90 14.58 17.75
N ARG A 124 3.31 13.47 17.12
CA ARG A 124 2.87 13.12 15.77
C ARG A 124 1.37 12.82 15.70
N VAL A 125 0.82 12.14 16.71
CA VAL A 125 -0.64 11.93 16.80
C VAL A 125 -1.37 13.27 16.84
N SER A 126 -0.92 14.21 17.66
CA SER A 126 -1.54 15.53 17.80
C SER A 126 -1.47 16.33 16.50
N ARG A 127 -0.36 16.25 15.75
CA ARG A 127 -0.24 16.87 14.41
C ARG A 127 -1.21 16.28 13.39
N LEU A 128 -1.41 14.96 13.39
CA LEU A 128 -2.42 14.32 12.53
C LEU A 128 -3.83 14.83 12.85
N VAL A 129 -4.17 14.92 14.14
CA VAL A 129 -5.47 15.44 14.60
C VAL A 129 -5.67 16.88 14.14
N ALA A 130 -4.66 17.75 14.35
CA ALA A 130 -4.71 19.15 13.90
C ALA A 130 -4.83 19.30 12.38
N ALA A 131 -4.27 18.35 11.61
CA ALA A 131 -4.39 18.29 10.17
C ALA A 131 -5.72 17.71 9.66
N GLY A 132 -6.68 17.43 10.55
CA GLY A 132 -8.00 16.91 10.19
C GLY A 132 -8.09 15.39 10.09
N TYR A 133 -7.11 14.65 10.63
CA TYR A 133 -7.07 13.19 10.65
C TYR A 133 -7.11 12.65 12.08
N PRO A 134 -8.23 12.83 12.82
CA PRO A 134 -8.35 12.27 14.15
C PRO A 134 -8.31 10.74 14.09
N LEU A 135 -7.57 10.08 14.99
CA LEU A 135 -7.45 8.61 15.03
C LEU A 135 -8.71 7.94 15.63
N ASN A 136 -9.85 8.19 14.99
CA ASN A 136 -11.15 7.62 15.31
C ASN A 136 -11.60 6.65 14.20
N LEU A 137 -12.70 5.95 14.44
CA LEU A 137 -13.22 4.94 13.52
C LEU A 137 -13.60 5.52 12.14
N ALA A 138 -14.09 6.76 12.08
CA ALA A 138 -14.46 7.38 10.80
C ALA A 138 -13.25 7.59 9.90
N THR A 139 -12.14 8.07 10.45
CA THR A 139 -10.86 8.22 9.73
C THR A 139 -10.30 6.85 9.30
N VAL A 140 -10.34 5.85 10.18
CA VAL A 140 -9.91 4.48 9.85
C VAL A 140 -10.74 3.91 8.70
N ASN A 141 -12.06 4.10 8.71
CA ASN A 141 -12.92 3.65 7.61
C ASN A 141 -12.62 4.39 6.29
N ALA A 142 -12.32 5.69 6.34
CA ALA A 142 -11.90 6.44 5.17
C ALA A 142 -10.57 5.93 4.60
N TRP A 143 -9.60 5.61 5.45
CA TRP A 143 -8.34 4.98 5.04
C TRP A 143 -8.57 3.60 4.45
N ARG A 144 -9.43 2.78 5.07
CA ARG A 144 -9.77 1.45 4.54
C ARG A 144 -10.37 1.55 3.15
N ALA A 145 -11.29 2.47 2.92
CA ALA A 145 -11.89 2.70 1.61
C ALA A 145 -10.83 3.13 0.57
N ALA A 146 -9.88 3.99 0.96
CA ALA A 146 -8.77 4.38 0.11
C ALA A 146 -7.85 3.20 -0.23
N CYS A 147 -7.49 2.36 0.76
CA CYS A 147 -6.69 1.15 0.55
C CYS A 147 -7.35 0.20 -0.44
N ILE A 148 -8.66 -0.06 -0.29
CA ILE A 148 -9.43 -0.91 -1.21
C ILE A 148 -9.46 -0.30 -2.62
N GLY A 149 -9.68 1.02 -2.71
CA GLY A 149 -9.70 1.74 -3.99
C GLY A 149 -8.36 1.65 -4.71
N VAL A 150 -7.26 1.85 -3.99
CA VAL A 150 -5.89 1.74 -4.51
C VAL A 150 -5.60 0.32 -4.92
N ALA A 151 -5.81 -0.68 -4.06
CA ALA A 151 -5.49 -2.07 -4.37
C ALA A 151 -6.17 -2.54 -5.67
N ARG A 152 -7.47 -2.26 -5.81
CA ARG A 152 -8.25 -2.62 -7.01
C ARG A 152 -7.80 -1.92 -8.29
N ASN A 153 -7.21 -0.74 -8.21
CA ASN A 153 -6.75 0.00 -9.39
C ASN A 153 -5.27 -0.26 -9.68
N ALA A 154 -4.46 -0.51 -8.65
CA ALA A 154 -3.09 -0.97 -8.79
C ALA A 154 -3.05 -2.31 -9.53
N ASP A 155 -3.88 -3.27 -9.12
CA ASP A 155 -4.06 -4.56 -9.80
C ASP A 155 -4.35 -4.39 -11.30
N LYS A 156 -5.30 -3.53 -11.65
CA LYS A 156 -5.63 -3.27 -13.06
C LYS A 156 -4.51 -2.57 -13.83
N VAL A 157 -3.89 -1.55 -13.24
CA VAL A 157 -2.79 -0.80 -13.87
C VAL A 157 -1.62 -1.73 -14.17
N VAL A 158 -1.25 -2.57 -13.20
CA VAL A 158 -0.18 -3.53 -13.34
C VAL A 158 -0.55 -4.59 -14.38
N GLY A 159 -1.76 -5.14 -14.35
CA GLY A 159 -2.23 -6.09 -15.37
C GLY A 159 -2.23 -5.50 -16.78
N ASP A 160 -2.72 -4.27 -16.94
CA ASP A 160 -2.74 -3.56 -18.24
C ASP A 160 -1.30 -3.28 -18.73
N HIS A 161 -0.39 -2.89 -17.83
CA HIS A 161 1.02 -2.69 -18.15
C HIS A 161 1.69 -3.99 -18.64
N MET A 162 1.48 -5.08 -17.93
CA MET A 162 2.06 -6.38 -18.26
C MET A 162 1.50 -6.96 -19.56
N MET A 163 0.21 -6.75 -19.83
CA MET A 163 -0.40 -7.06 -21.13
C MET A 163 0.26 -6.28 -22.25
N LYS A 164 0.50 -4.97 -22.05
CA LYS A 164 1.20 -4.13 -23.04
C LYS A 164 2.64 -4.58 -23.25
N ALA A 165 3.35 -4.98 -22.19
CA ALA A 165 4.75 -5.39 -22.27
C ALA A 165 4.95 -6.79 -22.87
N THR A 166 4.02 -7.72 -22.64
CA THR A 166 4.21 -9.15 -22.97
C THR A 166 3.22 -9.69 -24.00
N GLY A 167 2.21 -8.91 -24.38
CA GLY A 167 1.11 -9.32 -25.25
C GLY A 167 0.08 -10.24 -24.60
N VAL A 168 0.24 -10.59 -23.31
CA VAL A 168 -0.68 -11.48 -22.57
C VAL A 168 -1.01 -10.87 -21.22
N ARG A 169 -2.29 -10.92 -20.85
CA ARG A 169 -2.75 -10.43 -19.56
C ARG A 169 -2.30 -11.36 -18.43
N PRO A 170 -1.63 -10.85 -17.38
CA PRO A 170 -1.50 -11.59 -16.15
C PRO A 170 -2.79 -11.40 -15.34
N TRP A 171 -3.41 -12.53 -14.99
CA TRP A 171 -4.71 -12.67 -14.30
C TRP A 171 -5.94 -11.95 -14.92
#